data_AF-A0A4S8L337-F1
#
_entry.id   AF-A0A4S8L337-F1
#
_cell.length_a   1.000
_cell.length_b   1.000
_cell.length_c   1.000
_cell.angle_alpha   90.00
_cell.angle_beta   90.00
_cell.angle_gamma   90.00
#
_symmetry.space_group_name_H-M   'P 1'
#
loop_
_entity.id
_entity.type
_entity.pdbx_description
1 polymer ?
#
loop_
_entity_poly.entity_id
_entity_poly.type
_entity_poly.pdbx_seq_one_letter_code
_entity_poly.pdbx_strand_id
1 'polypeptide(L)'
;MDPFSNNPSLHKVFVTSFSKAQEQGIVPVGYGICEDEWENGVYPSFYHIRSGRKAGKELLVQLPDSIWQPRALAWAQAIDIYHNIIELM
;
A
#
# COMPACT_ATOMS: atom_id res chain seq x y z
N MET A 1 10.95 -14.37 -2.59
CA MET A 1 12.36 -14.10 -2.87
C MET A 1 12.66 -12.76 -2.23
N ASP A 2 13.68 -12.67 -1.39
CA ASP A 2 14.06 -11.41 -0.73
C ASP A 2 14.73 -10.48 -1.77
N PRO A 3 14.18 -9.29 -2.07
CA PRO A 3 14.73 -8.41 -3.09
C PRO A 3 16.09 -7.83 -2.73
N PHE A 4 16.51 -7.92 -1.46
CA PHE A 4 17.78 -7.41 -0.97
C PHE A 4 18.83 -8.49 -0.74
N SER A 5 18.61 -9.71 -1.23
CA SER A 5 19.50 -10.86 -0.99
C SER A 5 20.97 -10.59 -1.37
N ASN A 6 21.19 -9.76 -2.38
CA ASN A 6 22.52 -9.44 -2.90
C ASN A 6 23.14 -8.19 -2.24
N ASN A 7 22.37 -7.44 -1.45
CA ASN A 7 22.85 -6.21 -0.80
C ASN A 7 22.19 -5.99 0.59
N PRO A 8 22.74 -6.62 1.65
CA PRO A 8 22.21 -6.51 3.01
C PRO A 8 22.19 -5.07 3.55
N SER A 9 23.02 -4.17 3.02
CA SER A 9 23.02 -2.76 3.43
C SER A 9 21.75 -2.04 2.99
N LEU A 10 21.23 -2.34 1.78
CA LEU A 10 19.97 -1.79 1.29
C LEU A 10 18.77 -2.32 2.08
N HIS A 11 18.80 -3.58 2.52
CA HIS A 11 17.78 -4.10 3.43
C HIS A 11 17.72 -3.29 4.73
N LYS A 12 18.88 -2.93 5.31
CA LYS A 12 18.93 -2.09 6.52
C LYS A 12 18.39 -0.68 6.26
N VAL A 13 18.71 -0.09 5.11
CA VAL A 13 18.17 1.22 4.70
C VAL A 13 16.66 1.16 4.55
N PHE A 14 16.12 0.12 3.90
CA PHE A 14 14.69 -0.11 3.74
C PHE A 14 13.99 -0.18 5.11
N VAL A 15 14.42 -1.07 5.99
CA VAL A 15 13.78 -1.26 7.31
C VAL A 15 13.83 0.01 8.16
N THR A 16 14.99 0.71 8.14
CA THR A 16 15.15 1.96 8.91
C THR A 16 14.25 3.07 8.37
N SER A 17 14.17 3.21 7.05
CA SER A 17 13.34 4.24 6.40
C SER A 17 11.86 3.95 6.59
N PHE A 18 11.47 2.67 6.51
CA PHE A 18 10.10 2.23 6.74
C PHE A 18 9.64 2.52 8.17
N SER A 19 10.43 2.19 9.20
CA SER A 19 10.11 2.53 10.59
C SER A 19 9.90 4.04 10.78
N LYS A 20 10.79 4.85 10.21
CA LYS A 20 10.67 6.32 10.28
C LYS A 20 9.42 6.84 9.58
N ALA A 21 9.09 6.30 8.40
CA ALA A 21 7.89 6.69 7.68
C ALA A 21 6.62 6.35 8.46
N GLN A 22 6.59 5.18 9.12
CA GLN A 22 5.48 4.79 10.00
C GLN A 22 5.36 5.71 11.22
N GLU A 23 6.47 6.00 11.90
CA GLU A 23 6.51 6.91 13.07
C GLU A 23 6.06 8.33 12.73
N GLN A 24 6.40 8.82 11.54
CA GLN A 24 6.05 10.15 11.06
C GLN A 24 4.67 10.23 10.41
N GLY A 25 4.01 9.08 10.19
CA GLY A 25 2.73 9.04 9.50
C GLY A 25 2.79 9.56 8.05
N ILE A 26 3.92 9.32 7.35
CA ILE A 26 4.07 9.77 5.96
C ILE A 26 3.03 9.08 5.08
N VAL A 27 2.30 9.85 4.27
CA VAL A 27 1.30 9.34 3.33
C VAL A 27 1.84 9.54 1.90
N PRO A 28 2.39 8.49 1.26
CA PRO A 28 2.85 8.56 -0.13
C PRO A 28 1.73 8.89 -1.11
N VAL A 29 2.03 9.75 -2.10
CA VAL A 29 1.13 10.11 -3.20
C VAL A 29 1.33 9.13 -4.37
N GLY A 30 0.29 8.87 -5.14
CA GLY A 30 0.30 7.99 -6.31
C GLY A 30 -0.15 6.56 -6.01
N TYR A 31 -0.62 6.29 -4.79
CA TYR A 31 -0.96 4.94 -4.31
C TYR A 31 -2.44 4.78 -3.94
N GLY A 32 -3.27 5.80 -4.13
CA GLY A 32 -4.70 5.76 -3.83
C GLY A 32 -5.02 5.78 -2.32
N ILE A 33 -4.11 6.30 -1.51
CA ILE A 33 -4.24 6.37 -0.05
C ILE A 33 -4.35 7.79 0.48
N CYS A 34 -4.00 8.80 -0.33
CA CYS A 34 -4.19 10.20 0.01
C CYS A 34 -5.67 10.58 -0.22
N GLU A 35 -6.20 11.44 0.66
CA GLU A 35 -7.60 11.89 0.56
C GLU A 35 -7.90 12.55 -0.80
N ASP A 36 -6.93 13.29 -1.34
CA ASP A 36 -7.00 13.94 -2.65
C ASP A 36 -7.12 12.95 -3.83
N GLU A 37 -6.79 11.67 -3.62
CA GLU A 37 -6.88 10.61 -4.63
C GLU A 37 -8.23 9.87 -4.57
N TRP A 38 -9.04 10.11 -3.55
CA TRP A 38 -10.30 9.41 -3.35
C TRP A 38 -11.43 10.05 -4.16
N GLU A 39 -12.06 9.27 -5.03
CA GLU A 39 -13.12 9.75 -5.94
C GLU A 39 -14.26 10.49 -5.24
N ASN A 40 -14.58 10.12 -3.99
CA ASN A 40 -15.69 10.69 -3.22
C ASN A 40 -15.22 11.35 -1.90
N GLY A 41 -13.93 11.60 -1.73
CA GLY A 41 -13.35 12.14 -0.49
C GLY A 41 -13.45 11.20 0.72
N VAL A 42 -13.71 9.91 0.49
CA VAL A 42 -13.76 8.88 1.53
C VAL A 42 -13.00 7.64 1.07
N TYR A 43 -12.26 7.02 1.99
CA TYR A 43 -11.55 5.78 1.74
C TYR A 43 -12.53 4.67 1.27
N PRO A 44 -12.17 3.83 0.28
CA PRO A 44 -13.06 2.80 -0.22
C PRO A 44 -13.45 1.77 0.85
N SER A 45 -14.68 1.85 1.33
CA SER A 45 -15.24 0.97 2.37
C SER A 45 -15.80 -0.35 1.84
N PHE A 46 -15.82 -0.53 0.52
CA PHE A 46 -16.33 -1.73 -0.14
C PHE A 46 -15.54 -2.05 -1.40
N TYR A 47 -15.43 -3.34 -1.71
CA TYR A 47 -14.87 -3.81 -2.98
C TYR A 47 -15.78 -4.85 -3.62
N HIS A 48 -16.00 -4.72 -4.94
CA HIS A 48 -16.83 -5.65 -5.70
C HIS A 48 -15.95 -6.71 -6.36
N ILE A 49 -16.03 -7.95 -5.87
CA ILE A 49 -15.38 -9.09 -6.51
C ILE A 49 -16.35 -9.70 -7.51
N ARG A 50 -16.03 -9.60 -8.80
CA ARG A 50 -16.75 -10.32 -9.85
C ARG A 50 -16.51 -11.81 -9.72
N SER A 51 -17.59 -12.60 -9.71
CA SER A 51 -17.56 -14.04 -9.50
C SER A 51 -18.40 -14.81 -10.53
N GLY A 52 -18.00 -16.06 -10.79
CA GLY A 52 -18.63 -16.98 -11.74
C GLY A 52 -18.06 -16.96 -13.16
N ARG A 53 -18.39 -17.99 -13.96
CA ARG A 53 -17.83 -18.24 -15.31
C ARG A 53 -18.06 -17.11 -16.34
N LYS A 54 -18.95 -16.15 -16.06
CA LYS A 54 -19.26 -14.99 -16.93
C LYS A 54 -19.34 -13.67 -16.16
N ALA A 55 -18.76 -13.58 -14.96
CA ALA A 55 -18.86 -12.41 -14.08
C ALA A 55 -20.29 -11.93 -13.76
N GLY A 56 -21.30 -12.79 -13.94
CA GLY A 56 -22.72 -12.43 -13.74
C GLY A 56 -23.16 -12.35 -12.27
N LYS A 57 -22.25 -12.57 -11.32
CA LYS A 57 -22.48 -12.40 -9.88
C LYS A 57 -21.41 -11.48 -9.31
N GLU A 58 -21.82 -10.52 -8.51
CA GLU A 58 -20.91 -9.65 -7.76
C GLU A 58 -21.00 -9.99 -6.28
N LEU A 59 -19.83 -10.12 -5.65
CA LEU A 59 -19.70 -10.29 -4.22
C LEU A 59 -19.18 -8.98 -3.64
N LEU A 60 -20.01 -8.34 -2.83
CA LEU A 60 -19.66 -7.14 -2.09
C LEU A 60 -18.84 -7.54 -0.87
N VAL A 61 -17.57 -7.13 -0.84
CA VAL A 61 -16.69 -7.29 0.32
C VAL A 61 -16.68 -5.98 1.09
N GLN A 62 -17.00 -6.04 2.39
CA GLN A 62 -16.80 -4.92 3.31
C GLN A 62 -15.30 -4.72 3.54
N LEU A 63 -14.84 -3.49 3.46
CA LEU A 63 -13.49 -3.08 3.81
C LEU A 63 -13.57 -2.11 5.00
N PRO A 64 -13.63 -2.59 6.25
CA PRO A 64 -13.61 -1.71 7.41
C PRO A 64 -12.34 -0.84 7.41
N ASP A 65 -12.52 0.48 7.41
CA ASP A 65 -11.42 1.45 7.36
C ASP A 65 -10.41 1.23 8.49
N SER A 66 -10.90 0.91 9.69
CA SER A 66 -10.08 0.61 10.87
C SER A 66 -9.10 -0.56 10.68
N ILE A 67 -9.35 -1.44 9.72
CA ILE A 67 -8.48 -2.57 9.39
C ILE A 67 -7.70 -2.28 8.12
N TRP A 68 -8.36 -1.79 7.07
CA TRP A 68 -7.78 -1.72 5.73
C TRP A 68 -6.98 -0.46 5.47
N GLN A 69 -7.42 0.70 5.99
CA GLN A 69 -6.69 1.95 5.82
C GLN A 69 -5.27 1.89 6.41
N PRO A 70 -5.03 1.45 7.67
CA PRO A 70 -3.68 1.37 8.20
C PRO A 70 -2.80 0.34 7.46
N ARG A 71 -3.40 -0.73 6.92
CA ARG A 71 -2.68 -1.73 6.11
C ARG A 71 -2.29 -1.20 4.75
N ALA A 72 -3.20 -0.47 4.09
CA ALA A 72 -2.94 0.16 2.80
C ALA A 72 -1.86 1.24 2.93
N LEU A 73 -1.90 2.04 3.99
CA LEU A 73 -0.86 3.02 4.30
C LEU A 73 0.50 2.35 4.48
N ALA A 74 0.59 1.31 5.32
CA ALA A 74 1.84 0.58 5.52
C ALA A 74 2.36 -0.07 4.23
N TRP A 75 1.47 -0.59 3.39
CA TRP A 75 1.83 -1.13 2.08
C TRP A 75 2.39 -0.04 1.15
N ALA A 76 1.72 1.11 1.04
CA ALA A 76 2.14 2.22 0.19
C ALA A 76 3.50 2.76 0.64
N GLN A 77 3.69 2.98 1.95
CA GLN A 77 4.98 3.39 2.53
C GLN A 77 6.10 2.41 2.17
N ALA A 78 5.85 1.11 2.28
CA ALA A 78 6.84 0.09 1.93
C ALA A 78 7.19 0.13 0.43
N ILE A 79 6.20 0.20 -0.45
CA ILE A 79 6.43 0.19 -1.90
C ILE A 79 7.12 1.48 -2.36
N ASP A 80 6.73 2.64 -1.84
CA ASP A 80 7.35 3.93 -2.16
C ASP A 80 8.84 3.95 -1.80
N ILE A 81 9.18 3.53 -0.58
CA ILE A 81 10.58 3.42 -0.14
C ILE A 81 11.35 2.41 -1.01
N TYR A 82 10.73 1.28 -1.34
CA TYR A 82 11.36 0.27 -2.19
C TYR A 82 11.66 0.82 -3.60
N HIS A 83 10.70 1.51 -4.23
CA HIS A 83 10.91 2.15 -5.53
C HIS A 83 12.04 3.18 -5.48
N ASN A 84 12.04 4.05 -4.46
CA ASN A 84 13.10 5.04 -4.28
C ASN A 84 14.49 4.39 -4.09
N ILE A 85 14.58 3.25 -3.41
CA ILE A 85 15.84 2.52 -3.25
C ILE A 85 16.31 1.93 -4.59
N ILE A 86 15.40 1.38 -5.40
CA ILE A 86 15.75 0.81 -6.71
C ILE A 86 16.13 1.88 -7.71
N GLU A 87 15.45 3.03 -7.75
CA GLU A 87 15.80 4.12 -8.66
C GLU A 87 17.20 4.69 -8.42
N LEU A 88 17.74 4.50 -7.21
CA LEU A 88 19.09 4.91 -6.83
C LEU A 88 20.18 3.87 -7.17
N MET A 89 19.80 2.68 -7.66
CA MET A 89 20.72 1.61 -8.07
C MET A 89 21.07 1.68 -9.56
#